data_AF-A0A662I674-F1
#
_entry.id   AF-A0A662I674-F1
#
_cell.length_a   1.000
_cell.length_b   1.000
_cell.length_c   1.000
_cell.angle_alpha   90.00
_cell.angle_beta   90.00
_cell.angle_gamma   90.00
#
_symmetry.space_group_name_H-M   'P 1'
#
loop_
_entity.id
_entity.type
_entity.pdbx_description
1 polymer ?
#
loop_
_entity_poly.entity_id
_entity_poly.type
_entity_poly.pdbx_seq_one_letter_code
_entity_poly.pdbx_strand_id
1 'polypeptide(L)'
;MVGVSGGGLVAAYRATLLFKLACEGSAEWREPAAVAGAVRELLDVEVSPGLVERWMRGDVRARPIFRNTPLEEALFYREAYEMAVALKRKNPGWDHHMIAWALSLRLPIYIPASTVEKWLRGSRPEVTPLRVCPALGYRVGVLKGDYNKNGYLRAEDAEFARHYAIACSECSGFERLYTPVRGLDGYWYVHDGSAPLRELDRSGLWKVIARIYPAEFLKGLFDSDGSVSPSVECEGYTWVPEYMVWGVDVPEAETLEEALYYGLKLKHPIVKLGDEALIFKHKLKGVRISLTKSNWEVIALAARLLRTLGLEPVHLRVDGSCYKLEVRSWASAEKFAKLVGFRMSYRRERLSYLLQLKGLDPYTRYARWYTRYWKTSWGRWMKRWVTSDAAAVVARWLRLLRILGIRPPSLPLPGRHRSKAMGFPSTSTSDLPHLSYTLTSVWRQLQAPRSGSEPVTMKGTLYTLATLSMTSSAYFTPSPLTLSSRSLTRTGALRASSIFGTLRRRSCMSSLPKLAGASMGFGLSTNFTPEIRLRPGARVSLPVLKVRVA
;
A
#
# COMPACT_ATOMS: atom_id res chain seq x y z
N MET A 1 35.21 -32.41 10.73
CA MET A 1 35.21 -30.93 10.73
C MET A 1 35.41 -30.47 9.29
N VAL A 2 34.32 -30.27 8.55
CA VAL A 2 34.38 -29.72 7.18
C VAL A 2 34.57 -28.21 7.32
N GLY A 3 35.66 -27.67 6.77
CA GLY A 3 35.98 -26.25 6.87
C GLY A 3 34.92 -25.41 6.19
N VAL A 4 34.22 -24.58 6.97
CA VAL A 4 33.34 -23.54 6.44
C VAL A 4 34.20 -22.55 5.65
N SER A 5 33.88 -22.34 4.37
CA SER A 5 34.56 -21.32 3.56
C SER A 5 34.49 -19.96 4.25
N GLY A 6 35.54 -19.14 4.14
CA GLY A 6 35.63 -17.86 4.88
C GLY A 6 34.42 -16.92 4.68
N GLY A 7 33.72 -17.04 3.55
CA GLY A 7 32.47 -16.31 3.28
C GLY A 7 31.26 -16.80 4.10
N GLY A 8 31.13 -18.11 4.32
CA GLY A 8 30.02 -18.69 5.10
C GLY A 8 30.08 -18.28 6.57
N LEU A 9 31.29 -18.27 7.16
CA LEU A 9 31.48 -17.88 8.57
C LEU A 9 31.10 -16.41 8.83
N VAL A 10 31.41 -15.51 7.90
CA VAL A 10 31.03 -14.09 7.98
C VAL A 10 29.52 -13.92 7.86
N ALA A 11 28.87 -14.66 6.95
CA ALA A 11 27.40 -14.63 6.83
C ALA A 11 26.71 -15.13 8.11
N ALA A 12 27.21 -16.21 8.71
CA ALA A 12 26.73 -16.73 9.99
C ALA A 12 26.90 -15.69 11.12
N TYR A 13 28.09 -15.06 11.22
CA TYR A 13 28.33 -14.01 12.21
C TYR A 13 27.36 -12.84 12.05
N ARG A 14 27.15 -12.34 10.82
CA ARG A 14 26.19 -11.27 10.53
C ARG A 14 24.76 -11.66 10.90
N ALA A 15 24.34 -12.87 10.59
CA ALA A 15 23.04 -13.39 11.00
C ALA A 15 22.89 -13.41 12.52
N THR A 16 23.92 -13.87 13.25
CA THR A 16 23.94 -13.82 14.72
C THR A 16 23.81 -12.41 15.26
N LEU A 17 24.46 -11.41 14.63
CA LEU A 17 24.28 -10.00 15.02
C LEU A 17 22.84 -9.51 14.82
N LEU A 18 22.19 -9.88 13.71
CA LEU A 18 20.78 -9.53 13.47
C LEU A 18 19.86 -10.17 14.52
N PHE A 19 20.06 -11.45 14.84
CA PHE A 19 19.32 -12.12 15.92
C PHE A 19 19.56 -11.46 17.29
N LYS A 20 20.82 -11.13 17.61
CA LYS A 20 21.19 -10.42 18.85
C LYS A 20 20.47 -9.08 18.95
N LEU A 21 20.48 -8.28 17.88
CA LEU A 21 19.79 -6.98 17.85
C LEU A 21 18.27 -7.12 17.98
N ALA A 22 17.70 -8.27 17.62
CA ALA A 22 16.28 -8.57 17.82
C ALA A 22 15.93 -9.14 19.22
N CYS A 23 16.91 -9.51 20.05
CA CYS A 23 16.70 -10.12 21.38
C CYS A 23 16.00 -9.20 22.38
N GLU A 24 15.98 -7.89 22.12
CA GLU A 24 15.17 -6.94 22.89
C GLU A 24 13.66 -7.19 22.73
N GLY A 25 13.25 -7.82 21.61
CA GLY A 25 11.85 -8.09 21.27
C GLY A 25 11.42 -9.57 21.26
N SER A 26 12.33 -10.54 21.39
CA SER A 26 11.99 -11.98 21.42
C SER A 26 12.94 -12.80 22.30
N ALA A 27 12.39 -13.64 23.17
CA ALA A 27 13.14 -14.53 24.05
C ALA A 27 13.78 -15.72 23.30
N GLU A 28 13.20 -16.16 22.16
CA GLU A 28 13.69 -17.29 21.33
C GLU A 28 15.16 -17.07 20.93
N TRP A 29 15.50 -15.83 20.55
CA TRP A 29 16.82 -15.52 20.01
C TRP A 29 17.91 -15.36 21.06
N ARG A 30 17.58 -15.51 22.35
CA ARG A 30 18.57 -15.52 23.44
C ARG A 30 19.31 -16.84 23.54
N GLU A 31 18.76 -17.92 22.98
CA GLU A 31 19.38 -19.24 23.01
C GLU A 31 20.36 -19.44 21.84
N PRO A 32 21.66 -19.64 22.10
CA PRO A 32 22.66 -19.82 21.03
C PRO A 32 22.38 -21.03 20.13
N ALA A 33 21.76 -22.09 20.69
CA ALA A 33 21.37 -23.27 19.92
C ALA A 33 20.26 -22.98 18.90
N ALA A 34 19.26 -22.18 19.28
CA ALA A 34 18.19 -21.75 18.37
C ALA A 34 18.76 -20.90 17.22
N VAL A 35 19.65 -19.96 17.55
CA VAL A 35 20.34 -19.12 16.54
C VAL A 35 21.20 -19.97 15.61
N ALA A 36 22.00 -20.90 16.13
CA ALA A 36 22.80 -21.81 15.31
C ALA A 36 21.93 -22.66 14.36
N GLY A 37 20.81 -23.19 14.86
CA GLY A 37 19.84 -23.94 14.07
C GLY A 37 19.22 -23.10 12.94
N ALA A 38 18.86 -21.85 13.23
CA ALA A 38 18.31 -20.93 12.24
C ALA A 38 19.35 -20.52 11.18
N VAL A 39 20.61 -20.30 11.56
CA VAL A 39 21.70 -20.02 10.61
C VAL A 39 21.89 -21.18 9.65
N ARG A 40 21.91 -22.42 10.16
CA ARG A 40 21.98 -23.63 9.33
C ARG A 40 20.78 -23.72 8.38
N GLU A 41 19.56 -23.55 8.89
CA GLU A 41 18.35 -23.67 8.07
C GLU A 41 18.26 -22.61 6.96
N LEU A 42 18.61 -21.36 7.29
CA LEU A 42 18.37 -20.22 6.40
C LEU A 42 19.54 -19.96 5.46
N LEU A 43 20.77 -20.18 5.89
CA LEU A 43 21.98 -19.82 5.14
C LEU A 43 22.79 -21.04 4.69
N ASP A 44 22.42 -22.25 5.10
CA ASP A 44 23.16 -23.49 4.82
C ASP A 44 24.60 -23.42 5.35
N VAL A 45 24.77 -22.83 6.54
CA VAL A 45 26.08 -22.72 7.22
C VAL A 45 25.99 -23.38 8.60
N GLU A 46 26.87 -24.34 8.85
CA GLU A 46 26.99 -24.96 10.17
C GLU A 46 27.90 -24.15 11.09
N VAL A 47 27.38 -23.80 12.26
CA VAL A 47 28.13 -23.15 13.34
C VAL A 47 27.76 -23.79 14.67
N SER A 48 28.74 -23.91 15.57
CA SER A 48 28.49 -24.48 16.89
C SER A 48 27.74 -23.48 17.79
N PRO A 49 26.82 -23.93 18.65
CA PRO A 49 26.17 -23.06 19.63
C PRO A 49 27.14 -22.31 20.53
N GLY A 50 28.27 -22.93 20.91
CA GLY A 50 29.30 -22.27 21.72
C GLY A 50 30.01 -21.11 20.99
N LEU A 51 30.23 -21.22 19.67
CA LEU A 51 30.76 -20.11 18.88
C LEU A 51 29.74 -18.97 18.77
N VAL A 52 28.46 -19.31 18.53
CA VAL A 52 27.36 -18.33 18.50
C VAL A 52 27.24 -17.61 19.84
N GLU A 53 27.35 -18.33 20.96
CA GLU A 53 27.32 -17.75 22.30
C GLU A 53 28.44 -16.73 22.50
N ARG A 54 29.67 -17.05 22.10
CA ARG A 54 30.80 -16.12 22.15
C ARG A 54 30.54 -14.87 21.33
N TRP A 55 29.99 -15.00 20.12
CA TRP A 55 29.59 -13.86 19.29
C TRP A 55 28.49 -13.02 19.95
N MET A 56 27.46 -13.65 20.52
CA MET A 56 26.38 -12.95 21.21
C MET A 56 26.90 -12.17 22.42
N ARG A 57 27.87 -12.72 23.16
CA ARG A 57 28.55 -12.06 24.28
C ARG A 57 29.52 -10.95 23.84
N GLY A 58 29.78 -10.81 22.54
CA GLY A 58 30.70 -9.79 22.01
C GLY A 58 32.17 -10.15 22.15
N ASP A 59 32.52 -11.44 22.20
CA ASP A 59 33.91 -11.87 22.23
C ASP A 59 34.64 -11.54 20.93
N VAL A 60 35.46 -10.49 20.98
CA VAL A 60 36.23 -9.97 19.85
C VAL A 60 37.22 -11.00 19.30
N ARG A 61 37.70 -11.96 20.10
CA ARG A 61 38.61 -13.01 19.66
C ARG A 61 37.90 -14.09 18.83
N ALA A 62 36.59 -14.24 19.01
CA ALA A 62 35.77 -15.14 18.23
C ALA A 62 35.29 -14.53 16.91
N ARG A 63 35.33 -13.20 16.78
CA ARG A 63 34.83 -12.47 15.61
C ARG A 63 35.63 -12.83 14.35
N PRO A 64 34.97 -13.21 13.24
CA PRO A 64 35.67 -13.42 11.98
C PRO A 64 36.26 -12.12 11.45
N ILE A 65 37.30 -12.21 10.61
CA ILE A 65 37.86 -11.05 9.93
C ILE A 65 36.98 -10.74 8.72
N PHE A 66 36.38 -9.56 8.68
CA PHE A 66 35.56 -9.09 7.55
C PHE A 66 35.66 -7.58 7.37
N ARG A 67 35.27 -7.10 6.19
CA ARG A 67 35.08 -5.68 5.91
C ARG A 67 33.63 -5.31 6.15
N ASN A 68 33.40 -4.17 6.80
CA ASN A 68 32.07 -3.61 6.93
C ASN A 68 31.48 -3.35 5.55
N THR A 69 30.21 -3.70 5.41
CA THR A 69 29.34 -3.38 4.28
C THR A 69 28.36 -2.31 4.71
N PRO A 70 27.60 -1.70 3.78
CA PRO A 70 26.57 -0.72 4.14
C PRO A 70 25.58 -1.22 5.20
N LEU A 71 25.39 -2.53 5.35
CA LEU A 71 24.59 -3.11 6.43
C LEU A 71 25.20 -2.83 7.81
N GLU A 72 26.47 -3.19 8.03
CA GLU A 72 27.13 -2.95 9.31
C GLU A 72 27.25 -1.46 9.62
N GLU A 73 27.52 -0.64 8.60
CA GLU A 73 27.57 0.81 8.75
C GLU A 73 26.23 1.37 9.20
N ALA A 74 25.12 0.93 8.59
CA ALA A 74 23.79 1.36 8.98
C ALA A 74 23.39 0.88 10.39
N LEU A 75 23.81 -0.32 10.79
CA LEU A 75 23.47 -0.87 12.11
C LEU A 75 24.26 -0.20 13.24
N PHE A 76 25.55 0.12 13.03
CA PHE A 76 26.46 0.43 14.15
C PHE A 76 27.22 1.76 14.03
N TYR A 77 27.37 2.38 12.85
CA TYR A 77 28.23 3.58 12.75
C TYR A 77 27.68 4.78 13.49
N ARG A 78 26.36 4.87 13.68
CA ARG A 78 25.77 5.96 14.46
C ARG A 78 26.20 5.90 15.92
N GLU A 79 26.03 4.73 16.54
CA GLU A 79 26.48 4.47 17.90
C GLU A 79 28.01 4.64 18.00
N ALA A 80 28.75 4.09 17.04
CA ALA A 80 30.21 4.23 16.99
C ALA A 80 30.65 5.70 16.92
N TYR A 81 29.97 6.54 16.13
CA TYR A 81 30.23 7.96 16.02
C TYR A 81 29.98 8.69 17.35
N GLU A 82 28.84 8.43 18.00
CA GLU A 82 28.50 9.05 19.29
C GLU A 82 29.50 8.64 20.37
N MET A 83 29.88 7.35 20.41
CA MET A 83 30.93 6.84 21.28
C MET A 83 32.30 7.47 20.96
N ALA A 84 32.66 7.66 19.69
CA ALA A 84 33.92 8.27 19.29
C ALA A 84 34.04 9.71 19.82
N VAL A 85 32.99 10.51 19.64
CA VAL A 85 32.91 11.89 20.14
C VAL A 85 32.97 11.91 21.66
N ALA A 86 32.25 11.03 22.34
CA ALA A 86 32.27 10.93 23.79
C ALA A 86 33.65 10.52 24.33
N LEU A 87 34.33 9.57 23.69
CA LEU A 87 35.68 9.14 24.05
C LEU A 87 36.70 10.25 23.88
N LYS A 88 36.63 11.00 22.77
CA LYS A 88 37.51 12.15 22.53
C LYS A 88 37.32 13.25 23.56
N ARG A 89 36.08 13.51 23.98
CA ARG A 89 35.77 14.48 25.05
C ARG A 89 36.31 14.04 26.41
N LYS A 90 36.15 12.76 26.77
CA LYS A 90 36.66 12.20 28.03
C LYS A 90 38.19 12.08 28.05
N ASN A 91 38.80 11.86 26.89
CA ASN A 91 40.24 11.67 26.75
C ASN A 91 40.80 12.58 25.64
N PRO A 92 41.01 13.88 25.90
CA PRO A 92 41.45 14.83 24.87
C PRO A 92 42.78 14.46 24.22
N GLY A 93 43.68 13.80 24.95
CA GLY A 93 44.99 13.35 24.44
C GLY A 93 44.94 12.12 23.52
N TRP A 94 43.81 11.41 23.41
CA TRP A 94 43.71 10.25 22.52
C TRP A 94 43.64 10.68 21.06
N ASP A 95 44.45 10.05 20.22
CA ASP A 95 44.35 10.18 18.77
C ASP A 95 43.22 9.31 18.19
N HIS A 96 43.01 9.43 16.88
CA HIS A 96 41.97 8.70 16.18
C HIS A 96 42.24 7.19 16.09
N HIS A 97 43.50 6.74 16.17
CA HIS A 97 43.86 5.31 16.20
C HIS A 97 43.48 4.68 17.55
N MET A 98 43.79 5.35 18.66
CA MET A 98 43.43 4.91 20.01
C MET A 98 41.91 4.80 20.17
N ILE A 99 41.17 5.80 19.68
CA ILE A 99 39.70 5.79 19.70
C ILE A 99 39.16 4.65 18.82
N ALA A 100 39.66 4.48 17.60
CA ALA A 100 39.23 3.41 16.70
C ALA A 100 39.47 2.01 17.28
N TRP A 101 40.62 1.80 17.93
CA TRP A 101 40.93 0.57 18.65
C TRP A 101 39.94 0.33 19.80
N ALA A 102 39.73 1.35 20.64
CA ALA A 102 38.80 1.27 21.77
C ALA A 102 37.34 1.01 21.34
N LEU A 103 36.91 1.54 20.19
CA LEU A 103 35.60 1.25 19.61
C LEU A 103 35.54 -0.18 19.07
N SER A 104 36.57 -0.63 18.34
CA SER A 104 36.64 -1.96 17.74
C SER A 104 36.68 -3.11 18.76
N LEU A 105 37.06 -2.80 20.01
CA LEU A 105 37.00 -3.70 21.16
C LEU A 105 35.62 -3.77 21.82
N ARG A 106 34.81 -2.71 21.70
CA ARG A 106 33.48 -2.62 22.34
C ARG A 106 32.35 -3.00 21.40
N LEU A 107 32.50 -2.71 20.12
CA LEU A 107 31.49 -2.95 19.10
C LEU A 107 31.70 -4.29 18.40
N PRO A 108 30.63 -4.92 17.90
CA PRO A 108 30.72 -6.18 17.16
C PRO A 108 31.34 -6.02 15.77
N ILE A 109 31.79 -4.82 15.39
CA ILE A 109 32.39 -4.51 14.10
C ILE A 109 33.76 -3.87 14.28
N TYR A 110 34.58 -3.93 13.23
CA TYR A 110 35.83 -3.19 13.15
C TYR A 110 35.55 -1.75 12.73
N ILE A 111 36.13 -0.76 13.41
CA ILE A 111 36.01 0.65 13.03
C ILE A 111 37.36 1.14 12.48
N PRO A 112 37.46 1.52 11.20
CA PRO A 112 38.69 2.05 10.63
C PRO A 112 39.11 3.38 11.29
N ALA A 113 40.41 3.55 11.53
CA ALA A 113 40.96 4.78 12.11
C ALA A 113 40.67 6.02 11.24
N SER A 114 40.76 5.87 9.92
CA SER A 114 40.42 6.93 8.96
C SER A 114 38.96 7.38 9.03
N THR A 115 38.04 6.47 9.38
CA THR A 115 36.63 6.81 9.60
C THR A 115 36.47 7.65 10.87
N VAL A 116 37.14 7.27 11.95
CA VAL A 116 37.15 8.04 13.21
C VAL A 116 37.75 9.42 13.02
N GLU A 117 38.86 9.52 12.28
CA GLU A 117 39.49 10.79 11.96
C GLU A 117 38.51 11.76 11.30
N LYS A 118 37.79 11.32 10.27
CA LYS A 118 36.76 12.11 9.59
C LYS A 118 35.67 12.57 10.57
N TRP A 119 35.22 11.67 11.44
CA TRP A 119 34.21 11.98 12.44
C TRP A 119 34.64 13.05 13.44
N LEU A 120 35.88 12.96 13.92
CA LEU A 120 36.45 13.96 14.84
C LEU A 120 36.68 15.31 14.17
N ARG A 121 36.88 15.33 12.84
CA ARG A 121 36.92 16.56 12.02
C ARG A 121 35.53 17.14 11.72
N GLY A 122 34.47 16.52 12.22
CA GLY A 122 33.09 17.03 12.11
C GLY A 122 32.22 16.37 11.06
N SER A 123 32.73 15.39 10.30
CA SER A 123 31.90 14.58 9.41
C SER A 123 30.96 13.68 10.21
N ARG A 124 29.73 13.47 9.73
CA ARG A 124 28.80 12.50 10.31
C ARG A 124 28.75 11.24 9.45
N PRO A 125 28.34 10.08 9.99
CA PRO A 125 28.06 8.90 9.17
C PRO A 125 27.08 9.23 8.04
N GLU A 126 27.46 8.95 6.79
CA GLU A 126 26.64 9.23 5.60
C GLU A 126 25.50 8.22 5.44
N VAL A 127 25.75 6.98 5.86
CA VAL A 127 24.78 5.89 5.77
C VAL A 127 23.62 6.16 6.72
N THR A 128 22.40 6.04 6.21
CA THR A 128 21.20 6.17 7.05
C THR A 128 21.14 5.00 8.02
N PRO A 129 21.02 5.25 9.33
CA PRO A 129 20.99 4.16 10.29
C PRO A 129 19.81 3.22 10.09
N LEU A 130 19.96 2.00 10.58
CA LEU A 130 18.97 0.93 10.42
C LEU A 130 18.79 0.23 11.76
N ARG A 131 17.54 0.11 12.20
CA ARG A 131 17.15 -0.66 13.38
C ARG A 131 16.56 -2.00 12.96
N VAL A 132 16.92 -3.05 13.69
CA VAL A 132 16.31 -4.38 13.54
C VAL A 132 14.98 -4.40 14.29
N CYS A 133 13.92 -3.92 13.64
CA CYS A 133 12.58 -3.78 14.22
C CYS A 133 11.48 -4.39 13.32
N PRO A 134 10.23 -4.55 13.78
CA PRO A 134 9.15 -5.09 12.96
C PRO A 134 8.95 -4.38 11.61
N ALA A 135 9.16 -3.06 11.56
CA ALA A 135 9.11 -2.27 10.33
C ALA A 135 10.16 -2.73 9.29
N LEU A 136 11.31 -3.23 9.73
CA LEU A 136 12.33 -3.79 8.84
C LEU A 136 11.84 -5.09 8.20
N GLY A 137 11.12 -5.92 8.96
CA GLY A 137 10.40 -7.08 8.43
C GLY A 137 9.52 -6.70 7.25
N TYR A 138 8.67 -5.68 7.43
CA TYR A 138 7.81 -5.16 6.36
C TYR A 138 8.60 -4.69 5.14
N ARG A 139 9.66 -3.89 5.35
CA ARG A 139 10.51 -3.40 4.25
C ARG A 139 11.18 -4.54 3.47
N VAL A 140 11.66 -5.57 4.16
CA VAL A 140 12.25 -6.76 3.52
C VAL A 140 11.19 -7.58 2.77
N GLY A 141 9.95 -7.61 3.26
CA GLY A 141 8.81 -8.19 2.52
C GLY A 141 8.57 -7.46 1.20
N VAL A 142 8.55 -6.13 1.23
CA VAL A 142 8.41 -5.28 0.04
C VAL A 142 9.63 -5.40 -0.89
N LEU A 143 10.84 -5.51 -0.34
CA LEU A 143 12.09 -5.77 -1.09
C LEU A 143 11.98 -7.02 -1.98
N LYS A 144 11.33 -8.07 -1.49
CA LYS A 144 11.06 -9.30 -2.27
C LYS A 144 9.80 -9.22 -3.14
N GLY A 145 9.12 -8.08 -3.09
CA GLY A 145 7.90 -7.74 -3.80
C GLY A 145 8.15 -6.85 -5.02
N ASP A 146 7.60 -5.64 -4.99
CA ASP A 146 7.63 -4.61 -6.06
C ASP A 146 8.88 -3.70 -6.02
N TYR A 147 9.89 -4.08 -5.27
CA TYR A 147 11.07 -3.25 -5.08
C TYR A 147 11.98 -3.24 -6.30
N ASN A 148 12.43 -2.05 -6.68
CA ASN A 148 13.30 -1.90 -7.85
C ASN A 148 14.75 -2.22 -7.48
N LYS A 149 15.45 -2.95 -8.36
CA LYS A 149 16.90 -3.23 -8.24
C LYS A 149 17.78 -1.98 -8.08
N ASN A 150 17.31 -0.83 -8.56
CA ASN A 150 17.98 0.46 -8.45
C ASN A 150 17.82 1.11 -7.07
N GLY A 151 17.13 0.46 -6.14
CA GLY A 151 17.14 0.86 -4.74
C GLY A 151 16.04 1.82 -4.31
N TYR A 152 14.83 1.64 -4.84
CA TYR A 152 13.63 2.38 -4.44
C TYR A 152 12.38 1.52 -4.61
N LEU A 153 11.30 1.87 -3.90
CA LEU A 153 9.97 1.35 -4.19
C LEU A 153 9.34 2.14 -5.35
N ARG A 154 8.74 1.44 -6.32
CA ARG A 154 7.89 2.01 -7.37
C ARG A 154 6.51 1.36 -7.28
N ALA A 155 5.48 2.15 -7.00
CA ALA A 155 4.12 1.65 -6.78
C ALA A 155 3.09 2.48 -7.54
N GLU A 156 2.05 1.85 -8.08
CA GLU A 156 0.91 2.58 -8.66
C GLU A 156 0.05 3.24 -7.57
N ASP A 157 -0.01 2.58 -6.41
CA ASP A 157 -0.87 2.98 -5.31
C ASP A 157 -0.15 3.92 -4.33
N ALA A 158 -0.76 5.09 -4.09
CA ALA A 158 -0.23 6.11 -3.19
C ALA A 158 -0.24 5.70 -1.72
N GLU A 159 -1.25 4.95 -1.28
CA GLU A 159 -1.36 4.44 0.09
C GLU A 159 -0.28 3.39 0.34
N PHE A 160 0.01 2.51 -0.63
CA PHE A 160 1.11 1.56 -0.54
C PHE A 160 2.45 2.27 -0.33
N ALA A 161 2.73 3.26 -1.18
CA ALA A 161 3.95 4.04 -1.08
C ALA A 161 4.07 4.77 0.27
N ARG A 162 2.96 5.30 0.81
CA ARG A 162 2.93 5.92 2.15
C ARG A 162 3.25 4.93 3.25
N HIS A 163 2.66 3.73 3.23
CA HIS A 163 2.96 2.71 4.24
C HIS A 163 4.43 2.28 4.21
N TYR A 164 5.01 2.15 3.02
CA TYR A 164 6.44 1.88 2.89
C TYR A 164 7.31 3.02 3.41
N ALA A 165 6.95 4.27 3.11
CA ALA A 165 7.66 5.44 3.60
C ALA A 165 7.64 5.54 5.14
N ILE A 166 6.50 5.28 5.77
CA ILE A 166 6.38 5.20 7.24
C ILE A 166 7.32 4.12 7.79
N ALA A 167 7.33 2.92 7.19
CA ALA A 167 8.23 1.85 7.61
C ALA A 167 9.71 2.24 7.47
N CYS A 168 10.08 3.02 6.45
CA CYS A 168 11.43 3.57 6.30
C CYS A 168 11.79 4.51 7.46
N SER A 169 10.89 5.43 7.84
CA SER A 169 11.08 6.33 8.98
C SER A 169 11.27 5.53 10.28
N GLU A 170 10.39 4.56 10.56
CA GLU A 170 10.44 3.69 11.74
C GLU A 170 11.75 2.91 11.84
N CYS A 171 12.27 2.41 10.72
CA CYS A 171 13.55 1.69 10.70
C CYS A 171 14.76 2.60 10.87
N SER A 172 14.69 3.83 10.37
CA SER A 172 15.85 4.72 10.32
C SER A 172 16.29 5.23 11.69
N GLY A 173 15.36 5.32 12.64
CA GLY A 173 15.62 5.92 13.96
C GLY A 173 15.75 7.45 13.94
N PHE A 174 15.44 8.11 12.82
CA PHE A 174 15.42 9.57 12.70
C PHE A 174 14.00 10.09 12.42
N GLU A 175 13.78 11.37 12.74
CA GLU A 175 12.66 12.18 12.21
C GLU A 175 12.82 12.51 10.71
N ARG A 176 13.56 11.68 9.95
CA ARG A 176 13.63 11.83 8.51
C ARG A 176 12.31 11.33 7.94
N LEU A 177 11.45 12.25 7.55
CA LEU A 177 10.22 11.92 6.84
C LEU A 177 10.57 11.46 5.43
N TYR A 178 10.31 10.19 5.16
CA TYR A 178 10.23 9.69 3.80
C TYR A 178 8.88 10.12 3.22
N THR A 179 8.91 10.78 2.07
CA THR A 179 7.70 11.25 1.39
C THR A 179 7.61 10.58 0.03
N PRO A 180 6.50 9.88 -0.28
CA PRO A 180 6.26 9.39 -1.62
C PRO A 180 6.22 10.54 -2.63
N VAL A 181 6.98 10.40 -3.71
CA VAL A 181 7.02 11.36 -4.81
C VAL A 181 6.31 10.78 -6.01
N ARG A 182 5.40 11.52 -6.63
CA ARG A 182 4.73 11.09 -7.86
C ARG A 182 5.61 11.43 -9.07
N GLY A 183 6.00 10.41 -9.81
CA GLY A 183 6.75 10.57 -11.07
C GLY A 183 5.87 10.98 -12.23
N LEU A 184 6.51 11.43 -13.31
CA LEU A 184 5.84 11.80 -14.57
C LEU A 184 5.19 10.60 -15.27
N ASP A 185 5.66 9.39 -14.98
CA ASP A 185 5.08 8.14 -15.48
C ASP A 185 3.81 7.70 -14.71
N GLY A 186 3.37 8.51 -13.73
CA GLY A 186 2.16 8.27 -12.96
C GLY A 186 2.35 7.43 -11.71
N TYR A 187 3.54 6.85 -11.49
CA TYR A 187 3.86 6.01 -10.34
C TYR A 187 4.35 6.82 -9.13
N TRP A 188 4.22 6.22 -7.95
CA TRP A 188 4.76 6.73 -6.70
C TRP A 188 6.11 6.07 -6.39
N TYR A 189 7.07 6.91 -6.00
CA TYR A 189 8.43 6.52 -5.71
C TYR A 189 8.76 6.81 -4.25
N VAL A 190 9.45 5.87 -3.59
CA VAL A 190 10.04 6.09 -2.26
C VAL A 190 11.51 5.70 -2.32
N HIS A 191 12.38 6.72 -2.21
CA HIS A 191 13.83 6.54 -2.17
C HIS A 191 14.30 6.43 -0.73
N ASP A 192 14.83 5.27 -0.36
CA ASP A 192 15.08 4.92 1.04
C ASP A 192 16.55 4.69 1.41
N GLY A 193 17.49 5.09 0.53
CA GLY A 193 18.94 5.00 0.82
C GLY A 193 19.41 3.54 0.96
N SER A 194 18.92 2.68 0.08
CA SER A 194 18.84 1.22 0.20
C SER A 194 20.11 0.39 0.11
N ALA A 195 21.29 0.98 0.27
CA ALA A 195 22.51 0.19 0.32
C ALA A 195 22.46 -0.95 1.37
N PRO A 196 21.91 -0.75 2.59
CA PRO A 196 21.74 -1.83 3.56
C PRO A 196 20.73 -2.90 3.14
N LEU A 197 19.59 -2.51 2.53
CA LEU A 197 18.58 -3.46 2.04
C LEU A 197 19.11 -4.30 0.87
N ARG A 198 19.89 -3.70 -0.04
CA ARG A 198 20.55 -4.44 -1.12
C ARG A 198 21.58 -5.43 -0.58
N GLU A 199 22.30 -5.07 0.49
CA GLU A 199 23.21 -6.00 1.13
C GLU A 199 22.46 -7.16 1.79
N LEU A 200 21.34 -6.91 2.47
CA LEU A 200 20.46 -7.96 3.00
C LEU A 200 19.96 -8.90 1.90
N ASP A 201 19.60 -8.35 0.74
CA ASP A 201 19.17 -9.12 -0.43
C ASP A 201 20.30 -10.01 -0.96
N ARG A 202 21.43 -9.38 -1.32
CA ARG A 202 22.59 -10.01 -1.96
C ARG A 202 23.23 -11.09 -1.10
N SER A 203 23.30 -10.87 0.22
CA SER A 203 23.91 -11.81 1.17
C SER A 203 22.97 -12.95 1.60
N GLY A 204 21.69 -12.90 1.23
CA GLY A 204 20.68 -13.86 1.73
C GLY A 204 20.19 -13.58 3.16
N LEU A 205 20.74 -12.58 3.86
CA LEU A 205 20.37 -12.21 5.23
C LEU A 205 18.93 -11.68 5.34
N TRP A 206 18.29 -11.33 4.23
CA TRP A 206 16.85 -11.05 4.18
C TRP A 206 16.00 -12.19 4.80
N LYS A 207 16.46 -13.45 4.67
CA LYS A 207 15.81 -14.63 5.27
C LYS A 207 15.82 -14.58 6.80
N VAL A 208 16.90 -14.07 7.38
CA VAL A 208 17.06 -13.88 8.83
C VAL A 208 16.03 -12.86 9.33
N ILE A 209 15.93 -11.70 8.65
CA ILE A 209 14.90 -10.70 8.99
C ILE A 209 13.49 -11.27 8.86
N ALA A 210 13.22 -12.04 7.81
CA ALA A 210 11.93 -12.70 7.61
C ALA A 210 11.61 -13.72 8.71
N ARG A 211 12.61 -14.42 9.25
CA ARG A 211 12.44 -15.36 10.37
C ARG A 211 12.23 -14.65 11.72
N ILE A 212 12.88 -13.51 11.93
CA ILE A 212 12.72 -12.67 13.13
C ILE A 212 11.33 -12.04 13.16
N TYR A 213 10.85 -11.50 12.02
CA TYR A 213 9.58 -10.77 11.90
C TYR A 213 8.67 -11.39 10.83
N PRO A 214 8.14 -12.61 11.07
CA PRO A 214 7.42 -13.38 10.05
C PRO A 214 6.13 -12.69 9.60
N ALA A 215 5.35 -12.15 10.53
CA ALA A 215 4.07 -11.50 10.22
C ALA A 215 4.27 -10.24 9.38
N GLU A 216 5.26 -9.41 9.72
CA GLU A 216 5.56 -8.16 9.04
C GLU A 216 6.18 -8.40 7.67
N PHE A 217 7.10 -9.36 7.55
CA PHE A 217 7.65 -9.79 6.27
C PHE A 217 6.55 -10.25 5.33
N LEU A 218 5.70 -11.18 5.79
CA LEU A 218 4.57 -11.67 4.98
C LEU A 218 3.65 -10.52 4.60
N LYS A 219 3.35 -9.59 5.51
CA LYS A 219 2.51 -8.42 5.24
C LYS A 219 3.09 -7.55 4.13
N GLY A 220 4.39 -7.26 4.14
CA GLY A 220 5.05 -6.49 3.08
C GLY A 220 5.03 -7.21 1.73
N LEU A 221 5.25 -8.52 1.74
CA LEU A 221 5.23 -9.36 0.55
C LEU A 221 3.82 -9.45 -0.07
N PHE A 222 2.78 -9.62 0.76
CA PHE A 222 1.38 -9.68 0.33
C PHE A 222 0.82 -8.29 -0.05
N ASP A 223 1.28 -7.20 0.56
CA ASP A 223 0.91 -5.85 0.13
C ASP A 223 1.51 -5.49 -1.25
N SER A 224 2.65 -6.08 -1.61
CA SER A 224 3.23 -5.94 -2.95
C SER A 224 2.42 -6.76 -3.97
N ASP A 225 2.52 -8.09 -3.90
CA ASP A 225 2.03 -8.99 -4.97
C ASP A 225 0.86 -9.88 -4.54
N GLY A 226 0.39 -9.73 -3.32
CA GLY A 226 -0.72 -10.51 -2.81
C GLY A 226 -2.05 -10.14 -3.47
N SER A 227 -3.00 -11.07 -3.38
CA SER A 227 -4.35 -10.90 -3.90
C SER A 227 -5.37 -11.61 -3.01
N VAL A 228 -6.58 -11.05 -2.96
CA VAL A 228 -7.74 -11.66 -2.29
C VAL A 228 -8.83 -11.82 -3.32
N SER A 229 -9.36 -13.04 -3.42
CA SER A 229 -10.42 -13.39 -4.36
C SER A 229 -11.45 -14.33 -3.72
N PRO A 230 -12.72 -14.25 -4.12
CA PRO A 230 -13.70 -15.26 -3.77
C PRO A 230 -13.38 -16.58 -4.48
N SER A 231 -13.72 -17.70 -3.86
CA SER A 231 -13.79 -19.00 -4.52
C SER A 231 -15.21 -19.24 -4.99
N VAL A 232 -15.47 -18.88 -6.25
CA VAL A 232 -16.78 -19.05 -6.92
C VAL A 232 -16.76 -20.31 -7.77
N GLU A 233 -17.70 -21.21 -7.49
CA GLU A 233 -17.97 -22.44 -8.24
C GLU A 233 -19.32 -22.33 -8.94
N CYS A 234 -19.50 -23.01 -10.08
CA CYS A 234 -20.76 -23.09 -10.79
C CYS A 234 -21.17 -24.56 -10.90
N GLU A 235 -22.33 -24.92 -10.35
CA GLU A 235 -22.81 -26.32 -10.36
C GLU A 235 -23.44 -26.73 -11.70
N GLY A 236 -23.60 -25.77 -12.60
CA GLY A 236 -24.20 -25.96 -13.92
C GLY A 236 -25.04 -24.74 -14.31
N TYR A 237 -25.73 -24.85 -15.43
CA TYR A 237 -26.68 -23.86 -15.90
C TYR A 237 -28.00 -24.52 -16.30
N THR A 238 -29.03 -23.72 -16.50
CA THR A 238 -30.36 -24.18 -16.93
C THR A 238 -30.96 -23.17 -17.88
N TRP A 239 -31.62 -23.66 -18.92
CA TRP A 239 -32.32 -22.85 -19.92
C TRP A 239 -33.65 -22.36 -19.37
N VAL A 240 -33.96 -21.10 -19.64
CA VAL A 240 -35.28 -20.52 -19.40
C VAL A 240 -35.66 -19.65 -20.60
N PRO A 241 -36.94 -19.49 -20.92
CA PRO A 241 -37.37 -18.53 -21.93
C PRO A 241 -36.92 -17.09 -21.60
N GLU A 242 -36.55 -16.30 -22.61
CA GLU A 242 -36.03 -14.92 -22.43
C GLU A 242 -36.99 -14.04 -21.62
N TYR A 243 -38.30 -14.17 -21.84
CA TYR A 243 -39.31 -13.36 -21.14
C TYR A 243 -39.21 -13.50 -19.60
N MET A 244 -38.66 -14.62 -19.10
CA MET A 244 -38.43 -14.83 -17.67
C MET A 244 -37.31 -13.96 -17.11
N VAL A 245 -36.43 -13.42 -17.94
CA VAL A 245 -35.35 -12.49 -17.59
C VAL A 245 -35.59 -11.08 -18.15
N TRP A 246 -36.79 -10.79 -18.66
CA TRP A 246 -37.11 -9.46 -19.17
C TRP A 246 -36.97 -8.36 -18.09
N GLY A 247 -36.44 -7.21 -18.51
CA GLY A 247 -36.25 -6.02 -17.66
C GLY A 247 -35.03 -6.09 -16.72
N VAL A 248 -34.10 -7.02 -16.92
CA VAL A 248 -32.77 -6.96 -16.27
C VAL A 248 -31.66 -6.78 -17.30
N ASP A 249 -30.72 -5.88 -17.00
CA ASP A 249 -29.51 -5.65 -17.80
C ASP A 249 -28.52 -6.80 -17.58
N VAL A 250 -28.43 -7.69 -18.56
CA VAL A 250 -27.59 -8.90 -18.55
C VAL A 250 -26.88 -9.03 -19.89
N PRO A 251 -25.68 -9.64 -19.94
CA PRO A 251 -24.99 -9.86 -21.20
C PRO A 251 -25.83 -10.68 -22.16
N GLU A 252 -25.78 -10.31 -23.43
CA GLU A 252 -26.35 -11.04 -24.55
C GLU A 252 -25.21 -11.66 -25.35
N ALA A 253 -25.34 -12.95 -25.65
CA ALA A 253 -24.36 -13.72 -26.39
C ALA A 253 -24.97 -14.14 -27.73
N GLU A 254 -24.17 -14.14 -28.78
CA GLU A 254 -24.56 -14.61 -30.12
C GLU A 254 -24.47 -16.13 -30.23
N THR A 255 -23.60 -16.74 -29.42
CA THR A 255 -23.33 -18.18 -29.45
C THR A 255 -23.35 -18.79 -28.05
N LEU A 256 -23.57 -20.10 -27.97
CA LEU A 256 -23.45 -20.83 -26.71
C LEU A 256 -22.05 -20.72 -26.10
N GLU A 257 -20.99 -20.73 -26.92
CA GLU A 257 -19.62 -20.59 -26.43
C GLU A 257 -19.39 -19.25 -25.72
N GLU A 258 -19.87 -18.17 -26.32
CA GLU A 258 -19.83 -16.84 -25.73
C GLU A 258 -20.68 -16.78 -24.44
N ALA A 259 -21.86 -17.40 -24.45
CA ALA A 259 -22.71 -17.47 -23.26
C ALA A 259 -22.02 -18.21 -22.10
N LEU A 260 -21.35 -19.32 -22.40
CA LEU A 260 -20.54 -20.08 -21.44
C LEU A 260 -19.32 -19.30 -20.99
N TYR A 261 -18.69 -18.50 -21.84
CA TYR A 261 -17.62 -17.60 -21.45
C TYR A 261 -18.12 -16.56 -20.43
N TYR A 262 -19.22 -15.86 -20.71
CA TYR A 262 -19.82 -14.91 -19.77
C TYR A 262 -20.20 -15.58 -18.44
N GLY A 263 -20.91 -16.71 -18.50
CA GLY A 263 -21.35 -17.40 -17.30
C GLY A 263 -20.23 -18.03 -16.49
N LEU A 264 -19.32 -18.79 -17.12
CA LEU A 264 -18.32 -19.59 -16.43
C LEU A 264 -17.01 -18.83 -16.18
N LYS A 265 -16.52 -18.06 -17.16
CA LYS A 265 -15.27 -17.30 -17.02
C LYS A 265 -15.49 -16.01 -16.24
N LEU A 266 -16.46 -15.20 -16.67
CA LEU A 266 -16.75 -13.89 -16.07
C LEU A 266 -17.71 -13.96 -14.89
N LYS A 267 -18.30 -15.15 -14.64
CA LYS A 267 -19.22 -15.35 -13.51
C LYS A 267 -20.42 -14.41 -13.61
N HIS A 268 -21.07 -14.36 -14.77
CA HIS A 268 -22.40 -13.78 -14.87
C HIS A 268 -23.46 -14.81 -14.42
N PRO A 269 -24.44 -14.42 -13.59
CA PRO A 269 -25.50 -15.32 -13.12
C PRO A 269 -26.56 -15.63 -14.18
N ILE A 270 -26.75 -14.72 -15.13
CA ILE A 270 -27.74 -14.77 -16.19
C ILE A 270 -27.05 -14.28 -17.47
N VAL A 271 -27.27 -14.96 -18.59
CA VAL A 271 -26.81 -14.57 -19.92
C VAL A 271 -27.92 -14.86 -20.93
N LYS A 272 -28.26 -13.92 -21.80
CA LYS A 272 -29.22 -14.12 -22.89
C LYS A 272 -28.56 -14.77 -24.10
N LEU A 273 -29.33 -15.59 -24.82
CA LEU A 273 -28.92 -16.23 -26.06
C LEU A 273 -30.17 -16.42 -26.94
N GLY A 274 -30.39 -15.47 -27.86
CA GLY A 274 -31.61 -15.41 -28.67
C GLY A 274 -32.88 -15.30 -27.82
N ASP A 275 -33.87 -16.14 -28.09
CA ASP A 275 -35.16 -16.19 -27.38
C ASP A 275 -35.10 -16.96 -26.04
N GLU A 276 -33.90 -17.36 -25.61
CA GLU A 276 -33.66 -18.05 -24.35
C GLU A 276 -32.63 -17.33 -23.46
N ALA A 277 -32.50 -17.78 -22.23
CA ALA A 277 -31.47 -17.35 -21.31
C ALA A 277 -30.90 -18.51 -20.50
N LEU A 278 -29.60 -18.44 -20.21
CA LEU A 278 -28.89 -19.38 -19.35
C LEU A 278 -28.81 -18.84 -17.93
N ILE A 279 -29.29 -19.64 -16.97
CA ILE A 279 -29.22 -19.35 -15.54
C ILE A 279 -28.12 -20.17 -14.89
N PHE A 280 -27.02 -19.52 -14.49
CA PHE A 280 -25.85 -20.17 -13.90
C PHE A 280 -25.98 -20.32 -12.39
N LYS A 281 -25.77 -21.53 -11.88
CA LYS A 281 -25.92 -21.89 -10.46
C LYS A 281 -24.62 -21.62 -9.68
N HIS A 282 -24.22 -20.35 -9.61
CA HIS A 282 -22.99 -19.94 -8.92
C HIS A 282 -23.10 -19.99 -7.39
N LYS A 283 -22.06 -20.52 -6.74
CA LYS A 283 -21.88 -20.57 -5.29
C LYS A 283 -20.55 -19.93 -4.90
N LEU A 284 -20.58 -19.06 -3.89
CA LEU A 284 -19.35 -18.59 -3.23
C LEU A 284 -19.06 -19.52 -2.05
N LYS A 285 -18.14 -20.47 -2.25
CA LYS A 285 -17.82 -21.51 -1.26
C LYS A 285 -16.73 -21.09 -0.28
N GLY A 286 -15.85 -20.16 -0.66
CA GLY A 286 -14.73 -19.79 0.19
C GLY A 286 -14.02 -18.51 -0.23
N VAL A 287 -12.90 -18.27 0.44
CA VAL A 287 -11.96 -17.19 0.16
C VAL A 287 -10.63 -17.80 -0.24
N ARG A 288 -9.96 -17.14 -1.17
CA ARG A 288 -8.60 -17.44 -1.59
C ARG A 288 -7.75 -16.20 -1.42
N ILE A 289 -6.69 -16.34 -0.63
CA ILE A 289 -5.61 -15.35 -0.53
C ILE A 289 -4.43 -15.95 -1.27
N SER A 290 -3.88 -15.24 -2.25
CA SER A 290 -2.81 -15.79 -3.07
C SER A 290 -1.67 -14.82 -3.34
N LEU A 291 -0.47 -15.37 -3.45
CA LEU A 291 0.77 -14.71 -3.81
C LEU A 291 1.40 -15.48 -4.97
N THR A 292 1.84 -14.80 -6.03
CA THR A 292 2.49 -15.44 -7.18
C THR A 292 3.86 -14.81 -7.41
N LYS A 293 4.92 -15.62 -7.50
CA LYS A 293 6.30 -15.18 -7.75
C LYS A 293 7.06 -16.21 -8.57
N SER A 294 8.04 -15.73 -9.34
CA SER A 294 8.98 -16.60 -10.07
C SER A 294 10.09 -17.16 -9.16
N ASN A 295 10.45 -16.44 -8.10
CA ASN A 295 11.48 -16.89 -7.17
C ASN A 295 10.91 -17.94 -6.20
N TRP A 296 11.31 -19.20 -6.39
CA TRP A 296 10.93 -20.32 -5.51
C TRP A 296 11.37 -20.13 -4.07
N GLU A 297 12.59 -19.62 -3.82
CA GLU A 297 13.12 -19.44 -2.46
C GLU A 297 12.21 -18.52 -1.62
N VAL A 298 11.70 -17.46 -2.23
CA VAL A 298 10.74 -16.53 -1.59
C VAL A 298 9.43 -17.24 -1.28
N ILE A 299 8.89 -18.03 -2.22
CA ILE A 299 7.63 -18.77 -2.01
C ILE A 299 7.78 -19.87 -0.96
N ALA A 300 8.89 -20.61 -0.99
CA ALA A 300 9.19 -21.67 -0.04
C ALA A 300 9.32 -21.11 1.38
N LEU A 301 10.06 -20.00 1.56
CA LEU A 301 10.17 -19.34 2.85
C LEU A 301 8.81 -18.80 3.31
N ALA A 302 8.08 -18.08 2.45
CA ALA A 302 6.75 -17.56 2.80
C ALA A 302 5.79 -18.68 3.24
N ALA A 303 5.83 -19.85 2.58
CA ALA A 303 5.05 -21.01 2.96
C ALA A 303 5.42 -21.52 4.37
N ARG A 304 6.72 -21.63 4.69
CA ARG A 304 7.19 -22.01 6.03
C ARG A 304 6.73 -21.01 7.08
N LEU A 305 6.88 -19.71 6.83
CA LEU A 305 6.49 -18.66 7.78
C LEU A 305 4.97 -18.65 8.02
N LEU A 306 4.16 -18.89 6.99
CA LEU A 306 2.71 -19.07 7.17
C LEU A 306 2.40 -20.28 8.07
N ARG A 307 3.10 -21.40 7.90
CA ARG A 307 2.97 -22.59 8.77
C ARG A 307 3.37 -22.31 10.21
N THR A 308 4.43 -21.54 10.44
CA THR A 308 4.80 -21.12 11.81
C THR A 308 3.75 -20.23 12.46
N LEU A 309 2.98 -19.49 11.65
CA LEU A 309 1.80 -18.74 12.12
C LEU A 309 0.54 -19.64 12.21
N GLY A 310 0.67 -20.94 12.00
CA GLY A 310 -0.38 -21.96 12.01
C GLY A 310 -1.40 -21.81 10.88
N LEU A 311 -0.98 -21.31 9.72
CA LEU A 311 -1.75 -21.34 8.48
C LEU A 311 -1.24 -22.51 7.62
N GLU A 312 -2.15 -23.15 6.89
CA GLU A 312 -1.81 -24.26 5.99
C GLU A 312 -1.86 -23.81 4.52
N PRO A 313 -0.77 -23.22 3.98
CA PRO A 313 -0.75 -22.79 2.60
C PRO A 313 -0.54 -23.97 1.65
N VAL A 314 -1.18 -23.90 0.50
CA VAL A 314 -0.95 -24.79 -0.63
C VAL A 314 -0.05 -24.05 -1.62
N HIS A 315 1.00 -24.70 -2.13
CA HIS A 315 1.78 -24.17 -3.23
C HIS A 315 1.46 -24.93 -4.52
N LEU A 316 1.45 -24.22 -5.63
CA LEU A 316 1.16 -24.73 -6.96
C LEU A 316 2.22 -24.19 -7.92
N ARG A 317 2.72 -25.03 -8.81
CA ARG A 317 3.48 -24.57 -9.97
C ARG A 317 2.46 -24.16 -11.04
N VAL A 318 2.48 -22.89 -11.47
CA VAL A 318 1.47 -22.32 -12.37
C VAL A 318 1.90 -22.49 -13.82
N ASP A 319 3.13 -22.11 -14.11
CA ASP A 319 3.83 -22.33 -15.36
C ASP A 319 5.27 -22.72 -15.02
N GLY A 320 6.07 -23.18 -16.00
CA GLY A 320 7.44 -23.65 -15.75
C GLY A 320 8.34 -22.68 -14.95
N SER A 321 7.97 -21.40 -14.85
CA SER A 321 8.74 -20.31 -14.26
C SER A 321 8.10 -19.64 -13.02
N CYS A 322 6.81 -19.88 -12.74
CA CYS A 322 6.07 -19.19 -11.68
C CYS A 322 5.44 -20.16 -10.66
N TYR A 323 5.55 -19.76 -9.40
CA TYR A 323 4.99 -20.46 -8.26
C TYR A 323 3.90 -19.62 -7.61
N LYS A 324 2.82 -20.27 -7.19
CA LYS A 324 1.69 -19.66 -6.52
C LYS A 324 1.48 -20.26 -5.15
N LEU A 325 1.43 -19.41 -4.15
CA LEU A 325 1.11 -19.75 -2.77
C LEU A 325 -0.34 -19.33 -2.49
N GLU A 326 -1.16 -20.24 -1.98
CA GLU A 326 -2.56 -20.01 -1.67
C GLU A 326 -2.91 -20.39 -0.23
N VAL A 327 -3.56 -19.48 0.48
CA VAL A 327 -4.28 -19.77 1.71
C VAL A 327 -5.76 -19.87 1.36
N ARG A 328 -6.35 -21.04 1.63
CA ARG A 328 -7.73 -21.39 1.31
C ARG A 328 -8.53 -21.61 2.58
N SER A 329 -9.86 -21.48 2.46
CA SER A 329 -10.86 -21.60 3.53
C SER A 329 -11.16 -20.30 4.29
N TRP A 330 -12.34 -20.29 4.92
CA TRP A 330 -12.80 -19.19 5.76
C TRP A 330 -11.96 -19.03 7.03
N ALA A 331 -11.66 -20.13 7.72
CA ALA A 331 -10.89 -20.11 8.97
C ALA A 331 -9.46 -19.60 8.73
N SER A 332 -8.81 -20.09 7.67
CA SER A 332 -7.46 -19.61 7.32
C SER A 332 -7.47 -18.16 6.86
N ALA A 333 -8.53 -17.70 6.17
CA ALA A 333 -8.67 -16.29 5.79
C ALA A 333 -8.85 -15.36 7.00
N GLU A 334 -9.62 -15.76 8.02
CA GLU A 334 -9.76 -15.03 9.29
C GLU A 334 -8.43 -14.98 10.04
N LYS A 335 -7.75 -16.13 10.15
CA LYS A 335 -6.44 -16.22 10.80
C LYS A 335 -5.39 -15.37 10.08
N PHE A 336 -5.39 -15.41 8.74
CA PHE A 336 -4.56 -14.52 7.93
C PHE A 336 -4.87 -13.05 8.21
N ALA A 337 -6.16 -12.66 8.22
CA ALA A 337 -6.56 -11.27 8.48
C ALA A 337 -6.08 -10.77 9.85
N LYS A 338 -6.11 -11.64 10.87
CA LYS A 338 -5.68 -11.34 12.24
C LYS A 338 -4.15 -11.25 12.38
N LEU A 339 -3.42 -12.20 11.82
CA LEU A 339 -1.97 -12.34 12.04
C LEU A 339 -1.13 -11.55 11.03
N VAL A 340 -1.50 -11.60 9.75
CA VAL A 340 -0.75 -10.96 8.65
C VAL A 340 -1.50 -9.74 8.17
N GLY A 341 -2.71 -9.93 7.64
CA GLY A 341 -3.57 -8.88 7.09
C GLY A 341 -2.96 -8.15 5.90
N PHE A 342 -3.67 -7.14 5.41
CA PHE A 342 -3.18 -6.20 4.40
C PHE A 342 -3.14 -4.81 5.01
N ARG A 343 -2.11 -4.00 4.73
CA ARG A 343 -2.17 -2.56 5.02
C ARG A 343 -2.98 -1.85 3.95
N MET A 344 -2.88 -2.31 2.71
CA MET A 344 -3.61 -1.79 1.55
C MET A 344 -5.12 -1.77 1.75
N SER A 345 -5.73 -0.57 1.68
CA SER A 345 -7.15 -0.38 1.97
C SER A 345 -8.04 -1.24 1.09
N TYR A 346 -7.81 -1.31 -0.22
CA TYR A 346 -8.70 -2.05 -1.13
C TYR A 346 -8.63 -3.57 -0.91
N ARG A 347 -7.45 -4.14 -0.63
CA ARG A 347 -7.30 -5.58 -0.33
C ARG A 347 -7.89 -5.92 1.04
N ARG A 348 -7.64 -5.05 2.02
CA ARG A 348 -8.21 -5.14 3.38
C ARG A 348 -9.73 -5.04 3.36
N GLU A 349 -10.30 -4.08 2.63
CA GLU A 349 -11.74 -3.90 2.47
C GLU A 349 -12.36 -5.14 1.84
N ARG A 350 -11.74 -5.67 0.77
CA ARG A 350 -12.22 -6.87 0.10
C ARG A 350 -12.20 -8.10 0.99
N LEU A 351 -11.11 -8.33 1.72
CA LEU A 351 -11.00 -9.44 2.67
C LEU A 351 -12.04 -9.31 3.79
N SER A 352 -12.16 -8.12 4.39
CA SER A 352 -13.15 -7.83 5.43
C SER A 352 -14.58 -8.10 4.93
N TYR A 353 -14.91 -7.62 3.72
CA TYR A 353 -16.22 -7.85 3.13
C TYR A 353 -16.49 -9.34 2.90
N LEU A 354 -15.52 -10.10 2.37
CA LEU A 354 -15.69 -11.55 2.21
C LEU A 354 -15.96 -12.23 3.55
N LEU A 355 -15.20 -11.91 4.60
CA LEU A 355 -15.38 -12.51 5.93
C LEU A 355 -16.76 -12.22 6.52
N GLN A 356 -17.36 -11.05 6.26
CA GLN A 356 -18.74 -10.74 6.63
C GLN A 356 -19.78 -11.65 5.96
N LEU A 357 -19.45 -12.26 4.81
CA LEU A 357 -20.34 -13.17 4.09
C LEU A 357 -20.30 -14.61 4.65
N LYS A 358 -19.32 -14.96 5.50
CA LYS A 358 -19.10 -16.33 5.99
C LYS A 358 -20.36 -16.97 6.59
N GLY A 359 -21.18 -16.21 7.32
CA GLY A 359 -22.39 -16.73 7.97
C GLY A 359 -23.60 -16.98 7.05
N LEU A 360 -23.55 -16.55 5.78
CA LEU A 360 -24.66 -16.68 4.83
C LEU A 360 -24.57 -18.00 4.03
N ASP A 361 -25.64 -18.43 3.38
CA ASP A 361 -25.57 -19.59 2.47
C ASP A 361 -24.77 -19.27 1.18
N PRO A 362 -24.20 -20.28 0.49
CA PRO A 362 -23.30 -20.05 -0.64
C PRO A 362 -23.88 -19.25 -1.82
N TYR A 363 -25.20 -19.35 -2.09
CA TYR A 363 -25.84 -18.59 -3.16
C TYR A 363 -26.05 -17.14 -2.73
N THR A 364 -26.49 -16.90 -1.49
CA THR A 364 -26.61 -15.54 -0.93
C THR A 364 -25.26 -14.84 -0.83
N ARG A 365 -24.20 -15.56 -0.46
CA ARG A 365 -22.83 -15.03 -0.49
C ARG A 365 -22.46 -14.55 -1.89
N TYR A 366 -22.72 -15.37 -2.89
CA TYR A 366 -22.43 -15.02 -4.29
C TYR A 366 -23.28 -13.83 -4.75
N ALA A 367 -24.58 -13.83 -4.46
CA ALA A 367 -25.50 -12.72 -4.74
C ALA A 367 -24.95 -11.40 -4.20
N ARG A 368 -24.61 -11.34 -2.91
CA ARG A 368 -24.02 -10.14 -2.28
C ARG A 368 -22.66 -9.79 -2.88
N TRP A 369 -21.84 -10.78 -3.19
CA TRP A 369 -20.56 -10.52 -3.83
C TRP A 369 -20.72 -9.88 -5.23
N TYR A 370 -21.60 -10.43 -6.07
CA TYR A 370 -21.83 -9.97 -7.43
C TYR A 370 -22.44 -8.56 -7.51
N THR A 371 -23.26 -8.17 -6.52
CA THR A 371 -23.76 -6.79 -6.45
C THR A 371 -22.66 -5.77 -6.18
N ARG A 372 -21.58 -6.16 -5.50
CA ARG A 372 -20.47 -5.25 -5.14
C ARG A 372 -19.26 -5.37 -6.07
N TYR A 373 -19.07 -6.51 -6.70
CA TYR A 373 -17.91 -6.80 -7.54
C TYR A 373 -18.32 -7.43 -8.86
N TRP A 374 -17.56 -7.13 -9.90
CA TRP A 374 -17.67 -7.76 -11.22
C TRP A 374 -16.32 -8.33 -11.63
N LYS A 375 -16.34 -9.31 -12.53
CA LYS A 375 -15.12 -9.95 -13.01
C LYS A 375 -14.81 -9.46 -14.41
N THR A 376 -13.59 -8.97 -14.61
CA THR A 376 -13.13 -8.48 -15.91
C THR A 376 -12.82 -9.65 -16.85
N SER A 377 -12.77 -9.37 -18.16
CA SER A 377 -12.31 -10.31 -19.20
C SER A 377 -10.92 -10.87 -18.91
N TRP A 378 -10.04 -10.04 -18.36
CA TRP A 378 -8.69 -10.39 -17.90
C TRP A 378 -8.68 -11.18 -16.57
N GLY A 379 -9.84 -11.56 -16.04
CA GLY A 379 -9.98 -12.47 -14.89
C GLY A 379 -9.88 -11.83 -13.51
N ARG A 380 -9.84 -10.50 -13.40
CA ARG A 380 -9.72 -9.78 -12.12
C ARG A 380 -11.08 -9.38 -11.56
N TRP A 381 -11.25 -9.42 -10.24
CA TRP A 381 -12.44 -8.86 -9.59
C TRP A 381 -12.25 -7.38 -9.31
N MET A 382 -13.18 -6.57 -9.81
CA MET A 382 -13.21 -5.12 -9.67
C MET A 382 -14.46 -4.68 -8.92
N LYS A 383 -14.34 -3.66 -8.08
CA LYS A 383 -15.47 -3.10 -7.32
C LYS A 383 -16.40 -2.36 -8.28
N ARG A 384 -17.71 -2.58 -8.16
CA ARG A 384 -18.74 -1.84 -8.92
C ARG A 384 -18.96 -0.48 -8.28
N TRP A 385 -19.28 0.52 -9.10
CA TRP A 385 -19.83 1.79 -8.65
C TRP A 385 -21.32 1.61 -8.31
N VAL A 386 -21.85 2.40 -7.37
CA VAL A 386 -23.17 2.21 -6.73
C VAL A 386 -24.34 2.23 -7.74
N THR A 387 -24.12 2.68 -8.98
CA THR A 387 -25.11 2.86 -10.04
C THR A 387 -25.43 1.60 -10.87
N SER A 388 -25.00 0.39 -10.47
CA SER A 388 -25.21 -0.81 -11.30
C SER A 388 -26.55 -1.52 -11.05
N ASP A 389 -27.22 -1.97 -12.13
CA ASP A 389 -28.41 -2.85 -12.12
C ASP A 389 -28.16 -4.27 -11.56
N ALA A 390 -26.97 -4.53 -11.01
CA ALA A 390 -26.60 -5.81 -10.43
C ALA A 390 -27.57 -6.29 -9.35
N ALA A 391 -28.22 -5.38 -8.61
CA ALA A 391 -29.24 -5.73 -7.63
C ALA A 391 -30.50 -6.33 -8.29
N ALA A 392 -30.95 -5.77 -9.41
CA ALA A 392 -32.09 -6.28 -10.17
C ALA A 392 -31.76 -7.65 -10.79
N VAL A 393 -30.57 -7.79 -11.38
CA VAL A 393 -30.06 -9.06 -11.89
C VAL A 393 -30.04 -10.14 -10.81
N VAL A 394 -29.50 -9.82 -9.62
CA VAL A 394 -29.43 -10.76 -8.50
C VAL A 394 -30.80 -11.14 -7.96
N ALA A 395 -31.72 -10.17 -7.82
CA ALA A 395 -33.09 -10.44 -7.39
C ALA A 395 -33.81 -11.38 -8.38
N ARG A 396 -33.64 -11.14 -9.69
CA ARG A 396 -34.17 -12.00 -10.74
C ARG A 396 -33.56 -13.39 -10.69
N TRP A 397 -32.23 -13.48 -10.59
CA TRP A 397 -31.50 -14.74 -10.52
C TRP A 397 -31.96 -15.60 -9.34
N LEU A 398 -32.05 -15.03 -8.14
CA LEU A 398 -32.52 -15.77 -6.95
C LEU A 398 -33.98 -16.23 -7.07
N ARG A 399 -34.85 -15.43 -7.72
CA ARG A 399 -36.23 -15.83 -8.01
C ARG A 399 -36.26 -17.04 -8.95
N LEU A 400 -35.46 -17.03 -10.01
CA LEU A 400 -35.36 -18.13 -10.97
C LEU A 400 -34.79 -19.39 -10.32
N LEU A 401 -33.76 -19.28 -9.47
CA LEU A 401 -33.27 -20.41 -8.69
C LEU A 401 -34.37 -21.07 -7.85
N ARG A 402 -35.24 -20.27 -7.20
CA ARG A 402 -36.38 -20.79 -6.42
C ARG A 402 -37.40 -21.53 -7.28
N ILE A 403 -37.70 -21.01 -8.48
CA ILE A 403 -38.60 -21.68 -9.44
C ILE A 403 -38.00 -23.03 -9.87
N LEU A 404 -36.68 -23.09 -10.05
CA LEU A 404 -35.93 -24.30 -10.39
C LEU A 404 -35.70 -25.24 -9.18
N GLY A 405 -36.43 -25.06 -8.07
CA GLY A 405 -36.34 -25.91 -6.88
C GLY A 405 -35.14 -25.66 -5.97
N ILE A 406 -34.25 -24.73 -6.32
CA ILE A 406 -33.11 -24.34 -5.47
C ILE A 406 -33.61 -23.30 -4.47
N ARG A 407 -33.73 -23.67 -3.20
CA ARG A 407 -34.21 -22.76 -2.13
C ARG A 407 -33.03 -22.14 -1.37
N PRO A 408 -32.47 -21.00 -1.78
CA PRO A 408 -31.64 -20.21 -0.88
C PRO A 408 -32.53 -19.65 0.24
N PRO A 409 -32.09 -19.65 1.52
CA PRO A 409 -32.82 -19.01 2.60
C PRO A 409 -33.17 -17.57 2.24
N SER A 410 -34.34 -17.11 2.68
CA SER A 410 -34.90 -15.81 2.33
C SER A 410 -33.92 -14.68 2.65
N LEU A 411 -33.40 -14.03 1.62
CA LEU A 411 -32.72 -12.74 1.75
C LEU A 411 -33.74 -11.72 2.29
N PRO A 412 -33.41 -10.96 3.34
CA PRO A 412 -33.97 -9.62 3.48
C PRO A 412 -33.43 -8.84 2.28
N LEU A 413 -34.31 -8.57 1.31
CA LEU A 413 -34.02 -7.58 0.27
C LEU A 413 -33.66 -6.27 0.98
N PRO A 414 -32.68 -5.48 0.48
CA PRO A 414 -32.47 -4.14 1.01
C PRO A 414 -33.80 -3.39 0.89
N GLY A 415 -34.40 -3.10 2.05
CA GLY A 415 -35.63 -2.34 2.10
C GLY A 415 -35.41 -1.03 1.38
N ARG A 416 -36.35 -0.65 0.49
CA ARG A 416 -36.49 0.75 0.12
C ARG A 416 -36.52 1.53 1.43
N HIS A 417 -35.52 2.38 1.67
CA HIS A 417 -35.57 3.34 2.76
C HIS A 417 -36.81 4.21 2.52
N ARG A 418 -37.93 3.83 3.13
CA ARG A 418 -38.97 4.77 3.52
C ARG A 418 -38.43 5.43 4.77
N SER A 419 -38.10 6.71 4.65
CA SER A 419 -37.83 7.61 5.76
C SER A 419 -39.00 7.54 6.75
N LYS A 420 -38.90 6.68 7.75
CA LYS A 420 -39.68 6.81 8.98
C LYS A 420 -38.79 7.56 9.94
N ALA A 421 -39.17 8.79 10.27
CA ALA A 421 -38.70 9.48 11.45
C ALA A 421 -38.93 8.56 12.65
N MET A 422 -37.85 7.96 13.17
CA MET A 422 -37.86 7.37 14.49
C MET A 422 -37.44 8.46 15.47
N GLY A 423 -38.35 8.78 16.37
CA GLY A 423 -38.09 9.64 17.52
C GLY A 423 -36.92 9.09 18.33
N PHE A 424 -36.02 9.98 18.70
CA PHE A 424 -34.98 9.69 19.68
C PHE A 424 -35.63 9.50 21.06
N PRO A 425 -35.34 8.41 21.79
CA PRO A 425 -35.47 8.42 23.23
C PRO A 425 -34.39 9.34 23.79
N SER A 426 -34.79 10.30 24.61
CA SER A 426 -33.91 11.10 25.45
C SER A 426 -33.18 10.17 26.43
N THR A 427 -31.86 10.05 26.30
CA THR A 427 -31.01 9.51 27.36
C THR A 427 -29.88 10.48 27.67
N SER A 428 -29.70 10.67 28.97
CA SER A 428 -28.93 11.67 29.67
C SER A 428 -27.45 11.75 29.27
N THR A 429 -26.99 12.98 29.19
CA THR A 429 -25.59 13.40 29.24
C THR A 429 -24.98 13.12 30.61
N SER A 430 -24.23 12.03 30.72
CA SER A 430 -23.09 11.92 31.65
C SER A 430 -22.26 10.71 31.22
N ASP A 431 -20.94 10.89 31.20
CA ASP A 431 -19.89 9.86 31.08
C ASP A 431 -19.42 9.46 29.67
N LEU A 432 -18.71 10.38 28.99
CA LEU A 432 -17.54 10.07 28.15
C LEU A 432 -16.59 11.28 28.11
N PRO A 433 -15.33 11.19 28.59
CA PRO A 433 -14.39 12.30 28.58
C PRO A 433 -13.48 12.31 27.34
N HIS A 434 -13.04 13.52 26.96
CA HIS A 434 -11.95 13.87 26.03
C HIS A 434 -12.19 13.84 24.51
N LEU A 435 -12.91 14.85 24.00
CA LEU A 435 -12.68 15.42 22.65
C LEU A 435 -13.33 16.82 22.56
N SER A 436 -12.88 17.74 23.42
CA SER A 436 -13.33 19.14 23.43
C SER A 436 -12.16 20.09 23.72
N TYR A 437 -11.13 20.05 22.86
CA TYR A 437 -10.12 21.11 22.81
C TYR A 437 -9.63 21.26 21.37
N THR A 438 -10.37 22.03 20.55
CA THR A 438 -9.82 22.61 19.31
C THR A 438 -10.71 23.67 18.65
N LEU A 439 -12.00 23.79 19.00
CA LEU A 439 -12.89 24.79 18.38
C LEU A 439 -13.17 26.04 19.23
N THR A 440 -12.93 25.99 20.54
CA THR A 440 -13.16 27.15 21.43
C THR A 440 -11.97 28.11 21.49
N SER A 441 -10.77 27.70 21.05
CA SER A 441 -9.57 28.56 21.00
C SER A 441 -9.54 29.48 19.77
N VAL A 442 -10.18 29.08 18.67
CA VAL A 442 -10.21 29.86 17.42
C VAL A 442 -11.22 31.01 17.49
N TRP A 443 -12.29 30.87 18.26
CA TRP A 443 -13.32 31.91 18.37
C TRP A 443 -12.94 33.06 19.32
N ARG A 444 -12.08 32.80 20.34
CA ARG A 444 -11.58 33.84 21.26
C ARG A 444 -10.42 34.68 20.71
N GLN A 445 -9.77 34.27 19.61
CA GLN A 445 -8.72 35.09 18.96
C GLN A 445 -9.28 36.10 17.94
N LEU A 446 -10.57 36.02 17.58
CA LEU A 446 -11.19 36.90 16.59
C LEU A 446 -11.89 38.15 17.17
N GLN A 447 -11.81 38.40 18.48
CA GLN A 447 -12.47 39.55 19.13
C GLN A 447 -11.55 40.44 19.98
N ALA A 448 -10.23 40.32 19.89
CA ALA A 448 -9.32 41.24 20.59
C ALA A 448 -8.86 42.39 19.66
N PRO A 449 -9.03 43.66 20.03
CA PRO A 449 -8.47 44.77 19.27
C PRO A 449 -6.96 44.83 19.55
N ARG A 450 -6.12 44.66 18.53
CA ARG A 450 -4.68 44.94 18.64
C ARG A 450 -4.19 45.75 17.44
N SER A 451 -3.80 46.97 17.75
CA SER A 451 -2.97 47.88 16.98
C SER A 451 -1.58 47.27 16.72
N GLY A 452 -1.07 47.42 15.50
CA GLY A 452 0.33 47.10 15.18
C GLY A 452 0.47 46.32 13.88
N SER A 453 1.25 46.88 12.97
CA SER A 453 1.51 46.43 11.61
C SER A 453 2.48 45.24 11.53
N GLU A 454 2.00 44.04 11.17
CA GLU A 454 2.77 43.00 10.45
C GLU A 454 1.81 42.00 9.75
N PRO A 455 2.08 41.56 8.50
CA PRO A 455 1.24 40.58 7.81
C PRO A 455 1.57 39.13 8.20
N VAL A 456 0.57 38.39 8.70
CA VAL A 456 0.64 36.93 8.91
C VAL A 456 0.19 36.21 7.63
N THR A 457 1.02 35.29 7.14
CA THR A 457 0.68 34.42 5.99
C THR A 457 0.03 33.13 6.52
N MET A 458 -1.28 32.97 6.37
CA MET A 458 -1.98 31.70 6.66
C MET A 458 -2.14 30.87 5.37
N LYS A 459 -1.47 29.71 5.31
CA LYS A 459 -1.80 28.65 4.34
C LYS A 459 -2.77 27.67 5.00
N GLY A 460 -4.04 27.76 4.66
CA GLY A 460 -5.08 26.81 5.05
C GLY A 460 -5.91 26.40 3.84
N THR A 461 -6.04 25.11 3.59
CA THR A 461 -6.87 24.54 2.52
C THR A 461 -8.32 24.46 2.99
N LEU A 462 -9.20 25.31 2.45
CA LEU A 462 -10.65 25.21 2.65
C LEU A 462 -11.22 24.19 1.66
N TYR A 463 -11.72 23.07 2.18
CA TYR A 463 -12.54 22.13 1.41
C TYR A 463 -14.00 22.60 1.45
N THR A 464 -14.52 23.08 0.32
CA THR A 464 -15.96 23.29 0.15
C THR A 464 -16.55 22.06 -0.54
N LEU A 465 -17.28 21.23 0.22
CA LEU A 465 -18.15 20.18 -0.30
C LEU A 465 -19.53 20.78 -0.54
N ALA A 466 -19.86 21.07 -1.80
CA ALA A 466 -21.23 21.33 -2.23
C ALA A 466 -21.65 20.21 -3.19
N THR A 467 -22.52 19.33 -2.73
CA THR A 467 -23.20 18.32 -3.55
C THR A 467 -24.64 18.77 -3.69
N LEU A 468 -25.02 19.32 -4.86
CA LEU A 468 -26.41 19.59 -5.21
C LEU A 468 -26.92 18.43 -6.06
N SER A 469 -27.84 17.67 -5.47
CA SER A 469 -28.69 16.69 -6.14
C SER A 469 -29.89 17.42 -6.73
N MET A 470 -29.98 17.54 -8.06
CA MET A 470 -31.20 17.98 -8.73
C MET A 470 -31.85 16.80 -9.44
N THR A 471 -32.92 16.30 -8.85
CA THR A 471 -33.96 15.51 -9.51
C THR A 471 -35.12 16.45 -9.84
N SER A 472 -35.28 16.85 -11.10
CA SER A 472 -36.57 16.93 -11.79
C SER A 472 -36.39 17.53 -13.17
N SER A 473 -37.17 16.96 -14.09
CA SER A 473 -37.32 17.36 -15.49
C SER A 473 -37.92 18.76 -15.58
N ALA A 474 -37.23 19.70 -16.23
CA ALA A 474 -37.81 20.92 -16.74
C ALA A 474 -37.10 21.30 -18.05
N TYR A 475 -37.87 21.29 -19.14
CA TYR A 475 -37.47 21.76 -20.44
C TYR A 475 -37.15 23.27 -20.38
N PHE A 476 -35.99 23.69 -20.87
CA PHE A 476 -35.72 25.08 -21.19
C PHE A 476 -35.03 25.18 -22.55
N THR A 477 -35.75 25.80 -23.49
CA THR A 477 -35.28 26.23 -24.80
C THR A 477 -34.35 27.44 -24.66
N PRO A 478 -33.23 27.52 -25.39
CA PRO A 478 -32.38 28.71 -25.39
C PRO A 478 -32.90 29.75 -26.39
N SER A 479 -33.18 30.97 -25.90
CA SER A 479 -33.31 32.16 -26.75
C SER A 479 -32.05 33.03 -26.63
N PRO A 480 -31.50 33.56 -27.74
CA PRO A 480 -30.25 34.31 -27.73
C PRO A 480 -30.52 35.83 -27.70
N LEU A 481 -29.85 36.61 -26.87
CA LEU A 481 -29.75 38.06 -27.07
C LEU A 481 -28.39 38.63 -26.61
N THR A 482 -27.55 38.86 -27.63
CA THR A 482 -26.87 40.12 -27.98
C THR A 482 -26.16 40.96 -26.91
N LEU A 483 -24.84 41.02 -27.07
CA LEU A 483 -23.96 42.11 -26.65
C LEU A 483 -24.25 43.39 -27.47
N SER A 484 -24.31 44.52 -26.76
CA SER A 484 -24.25 45.87 -27.34
C SER A 484 -22.99 46.57 -26.83
N SER A 485 -22.17 47.01 -27.78
CA SER A 485 -20.91 47.74 -27.63
C SER A 485 -21.12 49.25 -27.65
N ARG A 486 -20.38 49.99 -26.82
CA ARG A 486 -19.88 51.38 -27.00
C ARG A 486 -19.01 51.70 -25.77
N SER A 487 -17.83 52.32 -25.80
CA SER A 487 -16.88 52.76 -26.84
C SER A 487 -15.73 53.49 -26.11
N LEU A 488 -14.46 53.21 -26.50
CA LEU A 488 -13.29 54.13 -26.56
C LEU A 488 -12.79 54.81 -25.25
N THR A 489 -11.50 54.98 -24.92
CA THR A 489 -10.29 55.23 -25.74
C THR A 489 -8.99 55.06 -24.89
N ARG A 490 -7.94 54.53 -25.52
CA ARG A 490 -6.48 54.90 -25.53
C ARG A 490 -5.80 55.55 -24.30
N THR A 491 -4.68 54.97 -23.83
CA THR A 491 -3.28 55.50 -24.00
C THR A 491 -2.21 54.66 -23.26
N GLY A 492 -1.06 54.44 -23.96
CA GLY A 492 0.31 54.18 -23.45
C GLY A 492 0.60 52.85 -22.74
N ALA A 493 1.72 52.12 -22.89
CA ALA A 493 2.94 52.09 -23.69
C ALA A 493 3.95 51.20 -22.90
N LEU A 494 5.03 50.74 -23.56
CA LEU A 494 6.26 50.08 -23.05
C LEU A 494 6.25 48.54 -23.10
N ARG A 495 6.81 47.91 -24.14
CA ARG A 495 8.23 47.71 -24.55
C ARG A 495 8.93 46.54 -23.83
N ALA A 496 9.42 45.64 -24.67
CA ALA A 496 10.13 44.39 -24.39
C ALA A 496 11.65 44.58 -24.28
N SER A 497 12.34 43.62 -23.64
CA SER A 497 13.75 43.19 -23.86
C SER A 497 13.96 41.89 -23.06
N SER A 498 14.04 40.72 -23.71
CA SER A 498 15.26 39.90 -23.95
C SER A 498 15.96 39.40 -22.67
N ILE A 499 16.22 38.10 -22.51
CA ILE A 499 17.42 37.40 -22.99
C ILE A 499 17.10 35.92 -23.34
N PHE A 500 17.63 35.49 -24.50
CA PHE A 500 17.61 34.12 -25.04
C PHE A 500 18.78 33.27 -24.51
N GLY A 501 18.61 31.95 -24.49
CA GLY A 501 19.68 30.97 -24.23
C GLY A 501 19.34 29.54 -24.67
N THR A 502 19.30 29.33 -25.99
CA THR A 502 19.71 28.13 -26.76
C THR A 502 19.67 26.71 -26.14
N LEU A 503 18.85 25.82 -26.71
CA LEU A 503 19.11 24.37 -26.75
C LEU A 503 18.93 23.80 -28.17
N ARG A 504 19.97 23.08 -28.60
CA ARG A 504 20.21 22.51 -29.94
C ARG A 504 19.23 21.40 -30.29
N ARG A 505 18.80 21.38 -31.56
CA ARG A 505 18.20 20.25 -32.28
C ARG A 505 19.23 19.12 -32.48
N ARG A 506 18.79 17.87 -32.33
CA ARG A 506 19.19 16.77 -33.23
C ARG A 506 17.93 16.04 -33.68
N SER A 507 17.73 16.03 -34.98
CA SER A 507 16.69 15.34 -35.72
C SER A 507 17.13 13.90 -36.02
N CYS A 508 16.19 12.97 -36.04
CA CYS A 508 16.20 11.80 -36.94
C CYS A 508 14.75 11.50 -37.31
N MET A 509 14.43 11.65 -38.59
CA MET A 509 13.19 11.19 -39.24
C MET A 509 13.42 9.77 -39.77
N SER A 510 12.36 8.95 -39.75
CA SER A 510 11.65 8.44 -40.94
C SER A 510 11.12 7.01 -40.75
N SER A 511 9.79 6.85 -40.82
CA SER A 511 9.08 5.92 -41.72
C SER A 511 7.59 5.81 -41.33
N LEU A 512 6.74 6.42 -42.17
CA LEU A 512 5.27 6.25 -42.31
C LEU A 512 4.97 5.00 -43.19
N PRO A 513 3.73 4.42 -43.30
CA PRO A 513 2.49 5.16 -43.64
C PRO A 513 1.08 4.63 -43.19
N LYS A 514 0.10 5.58 -43.23
CA LYS A 514 -1.34 5.52 -43.63
C LYS A 514 -2.31 4.52 -42.95
N LEU A 515 -3.59 4.78 -42.65
CA LEU A 515 -4.52 5.92 -42.51
C LEU A 515 -5.89 5.28 -42.17
N ALA A 516 -6.62 5.70 -41.13
CA ALA A 516 -8.10 5.83 -41.11
C ALA A 516 -8.66 6.17 -39.71
N GLY A 517 -9.22 7.39 -39.61
CA GLY A 517 -10.47 7.70 -38.91
C GLY A 517 -10.60 7.53 -37.39
N ALA A 518 -10.44 8.62 -36.63
CA ALA A 518 -11.43 9.08 -35.64
C ALA A 518 -10.92 10.34 -34.91
N SER A 519 -11.84 11.28 -34.66
CA SER A 519 -11.61 12.57 -34.03
C SER A 519 -11.14 12.46 -32.58
N MET A 520 -10.07 13.18 -32.23
CA MET A 520 -9.69 13.48 -30.84
C MET A 520 -9.62 14.99 -30.64
N GLY A 521 -10.47 15.49 -29.74
CA GLY A 521 -10.39 16.87 -29.23
C GLY A 521 -9.22 17.00 -28.25
N PHE A 522 -8.34 17.97 -28.51
CA PHE A 522 -7.30 18.42 -27.59
C PHE A 522 -7.90 19.39 -26.56
N GLY A 523 -7.83 19.02 -25.28
CA GLY A 523 -8.03 19.94 -24.16
C GLY A 523 -6.68 20.29 -23.53
N LEU A 524 -6.16 21.48 -23.82
CA LEU A 524 -5.06 22.09 -23.07
C LEU A 524 -5.63 22.64 -21.75
N SER A 525 -5.16 22.13 -20.61
CA SER A 525 -5.39 22.75 -19.30
C SER A 525 -4.06 23.33 -18.80
N THR A 526 -3.90 24.63 -19.00
CA THR A 526 -2.90 25.45 -18.30
C THR A 526 -3.54 25.94 -17.01
N ASN A 527 -3.08 25.48 -15.84
CA ASN A 527 -3.53 26.02 -14.56
C ASN A 527 -2.78 27.33 -14.25
N PHE A 528 -3.47 28.45 -14.44
CA PHE A 528 -3.11 29.77 -13.94
C PHE A 528 -3.78 29.95 -12.57
N THR A 529 -3.01 30.16 -11.50
CA THR A 529 -3.53 30.61 -10.20
C THR A 529 -3.49 32.14 -10.15
N PRO A 530 -4.62 32.87 -10.08
CA PRO A 530 -4.59 34.31 -9.86
C PRO A 530 -4.31 34.62 -8.37
N GLU A 531 -3.24 35.38 -8.10
CA GLU A 531 -3.08 36.08 -6.82
C GLU A 531 -4.05 37.27 -6.80
N ILE A 532 -5.01 37.28 -5.87
CA ILE A 532 -5.82 38.47 -5.58
C ILE A 532 -5.17 39.18 -4.39
N ARG A 533 -4.54 40.34 -4.63
CA ARG A 533 -4.08 41.25 -3.57
C ARG A 533 -5.15 42.30 -3.31
N LEU A 534 -5.80 42.23 -2.15
CA LEU A 534 -6.70 43.28 -1.67
C LEU A 534 -5.88 44.39 -1.02
N ARG A 535 -6.21 45.65 -1.34
CA ARG A 535 -5.60 46.82 -0.69
C ARG A 535 -6.16 47.00 0.73
N PRO A 536 -5.38 47.57 1.68
CA PRO A 536 -5.89 47.89 3.01
C PRO A 536 -7.09 48.84 2.91
N GLY A 537 -8.23 48.46 3.52
CA GLY A 537 -9.46 49.26 3.56
C GLY A 537 -10.64 48.77 2.69
N ALA A 538 -10.48 47.70 1.90
CA ALA A 538 -11.60 47.14 1.15
C ALA A 538 -12.60 46.40 2.05
N ARG A 539 -13.85 46.87 2.14
CA ARG A 539 -14.96 46.12 2.75
C ARG A 539 -15.59 45.19 1.71
N VAL A 540 -15.63 43.90 2.01
CA VAL A 540 -16.34 42.89 1.20
C VAL A 540 -17.64 42.56 1.92
N SER A 541 -18.78 42.90 1.31
CA SER A 541 -20.10 42.45 1.75
C SER A 541 -20.43 41.12 1.06
N LEU A 542 -20.60 40.05 1.85
CA LEU A 542 -21.11 38.78 1.36
C LEU A 542 -22.65 38.78 1.41
N PRO A 543 -23.36 38.35 0.35
CA PRO A 543 -24.81 38.29 0.38
C PRO A 543 -25.29 37.20 1.34
N VAL A 544 -26.16 37.57 2.28
CA VAL A 544 -26.89 36.65 3.15
C VAL A 544 -28.08 36.08 2.38
N LEU A 545 -28.02 34.80 2.01
CA LEU A 545 -29.18 34.07 1.49
C LEU A 545 -30.10 33.70 2.67
N LYS A 546 -31.23 34.41 2.80
CA LYS A 546 -32.36 33.99 3.63
C LYS A 546 -33.14 32.92 2.89
N VAL A 547 -33.17 31.69 3.40
CA VAL A 547 -34.08 30.65 2.93
C VAL A 547 -35.37 30.73 3.76
N ARG A 548 -36.49 31.05 3.12
CA ARG A 548 -37.84 30.84 3.67
C ARG A 548 -38.22 29.39 3.40
N VAL A 549 -38.67 28.69 4.44
CA VAL A 549 -39.24 27.35 4.34
C VAL A 549 -40.67 27.48 3.79
N ALA A 550 -40.97 26.72 2.73
CA ALA A 550 -42.32 26.43 2.25
C ALA A 550 -42.44 24.92 2.07
#